data_AF-A0A388SET8-F1
#
_entry.id   AF-A0A388SET8-F1
#
_cell.length_a   1.000
_cell.length_b   1.000
_cell.length_c   1.000
_cell.angle_alpha   90.00
_cell.angle_beta   90.00
_cell.angle_gamma   90.00
#
_symmetry.space_group_name_H-M   'P 1'
#
loop_
_entity.id
_entity.type
_entity.pdbx_description
1 polymer ?
#
loop_
_entity_poly.entity_id
_entity_poly.type
_entity_poly.pdbx_seq_one_letter_code
_entity_poly.pdbx_strand_id
1 'polypeptide(L)'
;MKPLKALGAVGAASAALLTGCAAPGTASDQPASEPMAGMANPASVWCVKHYHGMLEIKKDKDGGEYAICHLPDGRSIEEWELFRADHPQK
;
A
#
# COMPACT_ATOMS: atom_id res chain seq x y z
N MET A 1 -9.46 74.34 19.37
CA MET A 1 -8.70 75.01 18.27
C MET A 1 -7.31 74.36 18.22
N LYS A 2 -6.80 74.05 17.02
CA LYS A 2 -5.69 73.11 16.74
C LYS A 2 -4.34 73.52 17.37
N PRO A 3 -3.34 72.62 17.38
CA PRO A 3 -2.39 72.72 16.27
C PRO A 3 -2.09 71.38 15.58
N LEU A 4 -2.27 71.43 14.26
CA LEU A 4 -1.70 70.52 13.30
C LEU A 4 -0.20 70.85 13.17
N LYS A 5 0.66 69.84 13.29
CA LYS A 5 2.05 69.93 12.82
C LYS A 5 2.37 68.64 12.08
N ALA A 6 2.32 68.71 10.76
CA ALA A 6 2.91 67.76 9.85
C ALA A 6 4.40 68.09 9.70
N LEU A 7 5.27 67.08 9.61
CA LEU A 7 6.21 66.88 8.48
C LEU A 7 7.19 65.74 8.76
N GLY A 8 7.23 64.79 7.82
CA GLY A 8 8.39 63.97 7.45
C GLY A 8 8.69 62.78 8.37
N ALA A 9 9.25 61.67 7.90
CA ALA A 9 9.58 61.18 6.58
C ALA A 9 9.93 59.67 6.77
N VAL A 10 10.24 58.99 5.67
CA VAL A 10 10.99 57.73 5.58
C VAL A 10 10.17 56.42 5.65
N GLY A 11 10.38 55.59 4.62
CA GLY A 11 10.53 54.15 4.85
C GLY A 11 9.63 53.27 4.01
N ALA A 12 10.16 52.81 2.87
CA ALA A 12 9.65 51.65 2.15
C ALA A 12 9.62 50.39 3.03
N ALA A 13 8.58 49.57 2.88
CA ALA A 13 8.67 48.10 2.76
C ALA A 13 7.26 47.50 2.89
N SER A 14 6.77 46.92 1.79
CA SER A 14 5.64 46.01 1.81
C SER A 14 6.06 44.75 2.60
N ALA A 15 5.41 44.49 3.73
CA ALA A 15 5.49 43.21 4.41
C ALA A 15 4.10 42.54 4.35
N ALA A 16 3.93 41.65 3.38
CA ALA A 16 2.80 40.74 3.35
C ALA A 16 3.01 39.68 4.46
N LEU A 17 2.18 39.73 5.50
CA LEU A 17 2.17 38.71 6.54
C LEU A 17 1.28 37.55 6.07
N LEU A 18 1.89 36.52 5.50
CA LEU A 18 1.24 35.21 5.32
C LEU A 18 1.33 34.46 6.65
N THR A 19 0.30 34.64 7.49
CA THR A 19 0.11 33.85 8.70
C THR A 19 -0.38 32.46 8.30
N GLY A 20 0.53 31.50 8.22
CA GLY A 20 0.23 30.08 8.26
C GLY A 20 0.20 29.60 9.71
N CYS A 21 -0.95 29.13 10.19
CA CYS A 21 -1.03 28.38 11.43
C CYS A 21 -1.85 27.12 11.19
N ALA A 22 -1.20 25.99 11.45
CA ALA A 22 -1.66 24.64 11.18
C ALA A 22 -2.96 24.31 11.93
N ALA A 23 -3.88 23.66 11.22
CA ALA A 23 -5.01 22.99 11.85
C ALA A 23 -4.49 21.84 12.73
N PRO A 24 -4.95 21.68 13.98
CA PRO A 24 -4.75 20.43 14.70
C PRO A 24 -5.50 19.34 13.95
N GLY A 25 -4.71 18.47 13.29
CA GLY A 25 -5.20 17.28 12.63
C GLY A 25 -6.00 16.43 13.61
N THR A 26 -7.17 16.04 13.16
CA THR A 26 -8.09 15.10 13.78
C THR A 26 -7.34 13.81 14.15
N ALA A 27 -7.28 13.49 15.44
CA ALA A 27 -7.04 12.13 15.88
C ALA A 27 -8.28 11.31 15.47
N SER A 28 -8.26 10.80 14.24
CA SER A 28 -9.24 9.85 13.77
C SER A 28 -8.89 8.52 14.41
N ASP A 29 -9.67 8.14 15.42
CA ASP A 29 -9.82 6.78 15.90
C ASP A 29 -10.39 5.96 14.74
N GLN A 30 -9.54 5.57 13.80
CA GLN A 30 -9.93 4.77 12.65
C GLN A 30 -9.82 3.31 13.07
N PRO A 31 -10.93 2.54 13.07
CA PRO A 31 -10.86 1.10 13.33
C PRO A 31 -9.86 0.49 12.35
N ALA A 32 -8.94 -0.34 12.89
CA ALA A 32 -7.95 -1.04 12.11
C ALA A 32 -8.64 -1.71 10.93
N SER A 33 -8.33 -1.24 9.71
CA SER A 33 -8.92 -1.77 8.50
C SER A 33 -8.59 -3.26 8.42
N GLU A 34 -9.62 -4.10 8.40
CA GLU A 34 -9.49 -5.52 8.04
C GLU A 34 -8.60 -5.60 6.79
N PRO A 35 -7.60 -6.52 6.74
CA PRO A 35 -6.75 -6.64 5.58
C PRO A 35 -7.65 -6.94 4.39
N MET A 36 -7.77 -5.97 3.47
CA MET A 36 -8.42 -6.18 2.20
C MET A 36 -7.57 -7.21 1.45
N ALA A 37 -7.96 -8.49 1.54
CA ALA A 37 -7.36 -9.52 0.71
C ALA A 37 -7.51 -9.05 -0.75
N GLY A 38 -6.36 -8.81 -1.40
CA GLY A 38 -6.32 -8.36 -2.78
C GLY A 38 -6.90 -9.40 -3.75
N MET A 39 -6.79 -9.14 -5.05
CA MET A 39 -7.12 -10.13 -6.07
C MET A 39 -6.47 -11.48 -5.75
N ALA A 40 -7.19 -12.58 -5.93
CA ALA A 40 -6.68 -13.91 -5.67
C ALA A 40 -5.39 -14.16 -6.47
N ASN A 41 -4.43 -14.83 -5.86
CA ASN A 41 -3.20 -15.23 -6.52
C ASN A 41 -3.53 -16.20 -7.69
N PRO A 42 -3.16 -15.87 -8.94
CA PRO A 42 -3.50 -16.69 -10.10
C PRO A 42 -2.89 -18.10 -10.03
N ALA A 43 -1.69 -18.26 -9.46
CA ALA A 43 -1.07 -19.56 -9.27
C ALA A 43 -1.86 -20.42 -8.29
N SER A 44 -2.31 -19.83 -7.18
CA SER A 44 -3.18 -20.49 -6.19
C SER A 44 -4.50 -20.93 -6.82
N VAL A 45 -5.14 -20.04 -7.59
CA VAL A 45 -6.38 -20.34 -8.31
C VAL A 45 -6.15 -21.46 -9.32
N TRP A 46 -5.02 -21.46 -10.02
CA TRP A 46 -4.68 -22.49 -11.00
C TRP A 46 -4.56 -23.87 -10.36
N CYS A 47 -3.80 -23.98 -9.25
CA CYS A 47 -3.68 -25.21 -8.46
C CYS A 47 -5.06 -25.79 -8.10
N VAL A 48 -5.94 -24.98 -7.52
CA VAL A 48 -7.25 -25.46 -7.02
C VAL A 48 -8.23 -25.73 -8.15
N LYS A 49 -8.27 -24.88 -9.18
CA LYS A 49 -9.32 -24.95 -10.22
C LYS A 49 -8.97 -25.88 -11.37
N HIS A 50 -7.71 -25.96 -11.78
CA HIS A 50 -7.29 -26.72 -12.96
C HIS A 50 -6.75 -28.09 -12.59
N TYR A 51 -5.98 -28.16 -11.49
CA TYR A 51 -5.41 -29.41 -11.02
C TYR A 51 -6.22 -30.10 -9.93
N HIS A 52 -7.26 -29.45 -9.39
CA HIS A 52 -7.97 -29.92 -8.21
C HIS A 52 -7.03 -30.22 -7.04
N GLY A 53 -5.92 -29.48 -6.98
CA GLY A 53 -4.89 -29.62 -5.96
C GLY A 53 -5.25 -28.88 -4.67
N MET A 54 -4.49 -29.19 -3.62
CA MET A 54 -4.58 -28.52 -2.32
C MET A 54 -3.35 -27.62 -2.10
N LEU A 55 -3.57 -26.40 -1.64
CA LEU A 55 -2.49 -25.47 -1.32
C LEU A 55 -2.03 -25.65 0.13
N GLU A 56 -0.71 -25.76 0.34
CA GLU A 56 -0.04 -25.66 1.63
C GLU A 56 0.82 -24.38 1.65
N ILE A 57 0.47 -23.42 2.51
CA ILE A 57 1.32 -22.24 2.72
C ILE A 57 2.50 -22.62 3.61
N LYS A 58 3.71 -22.32 3.14
CA LYS A 58 4.96 -22.56 3.84
C LYS A 58 5.72 -21.25 3.98
N LYS A 59 6.61 -21.19 4.97
CA LYS A 59 7.56 -20.08 5.15
C LYS A 59 8.98 -20.55 4.84
N ASP A 60 9.76 -19.72 4.18
CA ASP A 60 11.20 -19.94 4.03
C ASP A 60 11.96 -19.52 5.31
N LYS A 61 13.30 -19.65 5.28
CA LYS A 61 14.18 -19.30 6.41
C LYS A 61 14.17 -17.80 6.75
N ASP A 62 13.75 -16.95 5.82
CA ASP A 62 13.70 -15.50 5.95
C ASP A 62 12.28 -15.01 6.32
N GLY A 63 11.32 -15.95 6.46
CA GLY A 63 9.92 -15.69 6.82
C GLY A 63 9.01 -15.39 5.63
N GLY A 64 9.53 -15.46 4.39
CA GLY A 64 8.75 -15.30 3.16
C GLY A 64 7.77 -16.45 2.96
N GLU A 65 6.54 -16.14 2.57
CA GLU A 65 5.50 -17.15 2.30
C GLU A 65 5.52 -17.59 0.83
N TYR A 66 5.37 -18.89 0.62
CA TYR A 66 5.16 -19.51 -0.69
C TYR A 66 4.17 -20.67 -0.52
N ALA A 67 3.48 -21.06 -1.60
CA ALA A 67 2.55 -22.18 -1.53
C ALA A 67 3.05 -23.40 -2.31
N ILE A 68 2.88 -24.57 -1.72
CA ILE A 68 3.02 -25.84 -2.40
C ILE A 68 1.64 -26.31 -2.85
N CYS A 69 1.51 -26.67 -4.12
CA CYS A 69 0.35 -27.34 -4.67
C CYS A 69 0.54 -28.86 -4.58
N HIS A 70 -0.28 -29.52 -3.77
CA HIS A 70 -0.39 -30.97 -3.71
C HIS A 70 -1.38 -31.44 -4.75
N LEU A 71 -0.89 -32.16 -5.76
CA LEU A 71 -1.68 -32.66 -6.88
C LEU A 71 -2.36 -33.99 -6.52
N PRO A 72 -3.53 -34.32 -7.12
CA PRO A 72 -4.22 -35.59 -6.86
C PRO A 72 -3.43 -36.85 -7.23
N ASP A 73 -2.42 -36.71 -8.10
CA ASP A 73 -1.51 -37.80 -8.49
C ASP A 73 -0.38 -38.04 -7.48
N GLY A 74 -0.39 -37.32 -6.35
CA GLY A 74 0.58 -37.43 -5.27
C GLY A 74 1.82 -36.56 -5.45
N ARG A 75 1.98 -35.86 -6.59
CA ARG A 75 3.08 -34.91 -6.77
C ARG A 75 2.84 -33.65 -5.95
N SER A 76 3.94 -33.00 -5.58
CA SER A 76 3.93 -31.70 -4.94
C SER A 76 4.88 -30.78 -5.70
N ILE A 77 4.42 -29.58 -6.00
CA ILE A 77 5.15 -28.59 -6.81
C ILE A 77 4.82 -27.18 -6.29
N GLU A 78 5.76 -26.26 -6.34
CA GLU A 78 5.50 -24.87 -5.95
C GLU A 78 4.47 -24.23 -6.91
N GLU A 79 3.53 -23.44 -6.39
CA GLU A 79 2.38 -22.98 -7.18
C GLU A 79 2.77 -22.13 -8.41
N TRP A 80 3.80 -21.29 -8.29
CA TRP A 80 4.26 -20.46 -9.40
C TRP A 80 5.09 -21.24 -10.41
N GLU A 81 5.84 -22.24 -9.97
CA GLU A 81 6.50 -23.21 -10.85
C GLU A 81 5.47 -23.94 -11.72
N LEU A 82 4.41 -24.48 -11.10
CA LEU A 82 3.30 -25.10 -11.81
C LEU A 82 2.64 -24.13 -12.81
N PHE A 83 2.30 -22.93 -12.34
CA PHE A 83 1.63 -21.93 -13.17
C PHE A 83 2.47 -21.53 -14.39
N ARG A 84 3.78 -21.28 -14.23
CA ARG A 84 4.66 -20.92 -15.35
C ARG A 84 4.93 -22.08 -16.31
N ALA A 85 4.98 -23.31 -15.82
CA ALA A 85 5.13 -24.49 -16.67
C ALA A 85 3.97 -24.61 -17.68
N ASP A 86 2.76 -24.26 -17.24
CA ASP A 86 1.55 -24.25 -18.09
C ASP A 86 1.39 -22.98 -18.92
N HIS A 87 2.09 -21.89 -18.58
CA HIS A 87 2.02 -20.59 -19.25
C HIS A 87 3.39 -20.11 -19.76
N PRO A 88 4.05 -20.85 -20.67
CA PRO A 88 5.34 -20.44 -21.21
C PRO A 88 5.23 -19.11 -21.95
N GLN A 89 6.09 -18.16 -21.59
CA GLN A 89 6.21 -16.89 -22.30
C GLN A 89 6.89 -17.15 -23.65
N LYS A 90 6.27 -16.68 -24.74
CA LYS A 90 6.79 -16.80 -26.11
C LYS A 90 7.80 -15.72 -26.43
#